data_AF-A0A939VWI0-F1
#
_entry.id   AF-A0A939VWI0-F1
#
_cell.length_a   1.000
_cell.length_b   1.000
_cell.length_c   1.000
_cell.angle_alpha   90.00
_cell.angle_beta   90.00
_cell.angle_gamma   90.00
#
_symmetry.space_group_name_H-M   'P 1'
#
loop_
_entity.id
_entity.type
_entity.pdbx_description
1 polymer ?
#
loop_
_entity_poly.entity_id
_entity_poly.type
_entity_poly.pdbx_seq_one_letter_code
_entity_poly.pdbx_strand_id
1 'polypeptide(L)'
;MDYLLIGTFSVIIIALLAAIAVMNAHRKLKHARKKKASNLQPVRCPVCQSELFVGEQLVSKVYRPMKVPDQLMTIQGCPHCYPKCEPGVARVCPVCHKAIAPDQALTARLFNKAVGKKHVHIIGCSNCHKPRAD
;
A
#
# COMPACT_ATOMS: atom_id res chain seq x y z
N MET A 1 4.00 -65.84 2.02
CA MET A 1 4.95 -64.73 2.23
C MET A 1 4.57 -63.48 1.45
N ASP A 2 3.95 -63.61 0.28
CA ASP A 2 3.61 -62.49 -0.62
C ASP A 2 2.56 -61.52 -0.07
N TYR A 3 1.54 -62.00 0.65
CA TYR A 3 0.50 -61.14 1.24
C TYR A 3 1.00 -60.20 2.35
N LEU A 4 2.06 -60.60 3.08
CA LEU A 4 2.71 -59.74 4.08
C LEU A 4 3.50 -58.61 3.40
N LEU A 5 4.21 -58.93 2.31
CA LEU A 5 4.92 -57.92 1.51
C LEU A 5 3.93 -56.92 0.89
N ILE A 6 2.87 -57.40 0.24
CA ILE A 6 1.84 -56.53 -0.37
C ILE A 6 1.13 -55.66 0.68
N GLY A 7 0.88 -56.20 1.88
CA GLY A 7 0.34 -55.45 3.01
C GLY A 7 1.25 -54.30 3.47
N THR A 8 2.57 -54.54 3.56
CA THR A 8 3.51 -53.47 3.95
C THR A 8 3.64 -52.38 2.89
N PHE A 9 3.67 -52.73 1.60
CA PHE A 9 3.73 -51.75 0.52
C PHE A 9 2.49 -50.86 0.47
N SER A 10 1.29 -51.42 0.68
CA SER A 10 0.05 -50.64 0.68
C SER A 10 0.01 -49.62 1.83
N VAL A 11 0.45 -50.00 3.03
CA VAL A 11 0.55 -49.08 4.17
C VAL A 11 1.55 -47.95 3.91
N ILE A 12 2.72 -48.27 3.34
CA ILE A 12 3.75 -47.27 3.00
C ILE A 12 3.23 -46.28 1.95
N ILE A 13 2.55 -46.78 0.91
CA ILE A 13 1.99 -45.93 -0.15
C ILE A 13 0.90 -45.02 0.42
N ILE A 14 0.00 -45.54 1.27
CA ILE A 14 -1.06 -44.74 1.89
C ILE A 14 -0.45 -43.66 2.80
N ALA A 15 0.56 -44.00 3.60
CA ALA A 15 1.26 -43.03 4.46
C ALA A 15 1.96 -41.94 3.63
N LEU A 16 2.60 -42.30 2.52
CA LEU A 16 3.26 -41.35 1.62
C LEU A 16 2.25 -40.40 0.96
N LEU A 17 1.11 -40.92 0.46
CA LEU A 17 0.06 -40.09 -0.14
C LEU A 17 -0.57 -39.14 0.89
N ALA A 18 -0.80 -39.61 2.11
CA ALA A 18 -1.30 -38.77 3.21
C ALA A 18 -0.30 -37.65 3.55
N ALA A 19 1.00 -37.95 3.64
CA ALA A 19 2.04 -36.96 3.90
C ALA A 19 2.10 -35.88 2.80
N ILE A 20 2.03 -36.29 1.52
CA ILE A 20 2.02 -35.36 0.39
C ILE A 20 0.78 -34.45 0.41
N ALA A 21 -0.40 -35.01 0.70
CA ALA A 21 -1.64 -34.24 0.79
C ALA A 21 -1.58 -33.19 1.90
N VAL A 22 -1.10 -33.58 3.08
CA VAL A 22 -0.93 -32.68 4.25
C VAL A 22 0.07 -31.57 3.92
N MET A 23 1.23 -31.90 3.35
CA MET A 23 2.24 -30.90 2.96
C MET A 23 1.68 -29.88 1.94
N ASN A 24 0.92 -30.34 0.95
CA ASN A 24 0.32 -29.46 -0.05
C ASN A 24 -0.77 -28.56 0.56
N ALA A 25 -1.57 -29.04 1.51
CA ALA A 25 -2.54 -28.23 2.24
C ALA A 25 -1.83 -27.12 3.06
N HIS A 26 -0.76 -27.47 3.79
CA HIS A 26 0.02 -26.49 4.55
C HIS A 26 0.68 -25.44 3.64
N ARG A 27 1.20 -25.85 2.47
CA ARG A 27 1.76 -24.91 1.48
C ARG A 27 0.70 -23.94 0.96
N LYS A 28 -0.50 -24.42 0.62
CA LYS A 28 -1.63 -23.57 0.18
C LYS A 28 -2.02 -22.54 1.25
N LEU A 29 -2.12 -22.96 2.52
CA LEU A 29 -2.45 -22.06 3.64
C LEU A 29 -1.36 -21.00 3.87
N LYS A 30 -0.08 -21.37 3.80
CA LYS A 30 1.05 -20.42 3.90
C LYS A 30 1.05 -19.41 2.76
N HIS A 31 0.82 -19.85 1.52
CA HIS A 31 0.71 -18.95 0.36
C HIS A 31 -0.49 -18.02 0.45
N ALA A 32 -1.66 -18.50 0.91
CA ALA A 32 -2.84 -17.67 1.12
C ALA A 32 -2.60 -16.60 2.20
N ARG A 33 -1.96 -16.96 3.33
CA ARG A 33 -1.57 -16.00 4.38
C ARG A 33 -0.58 -14.95 3.87
N LYS A 34 0.46 -15.37 3.13
CA LYS A 34 1.46 -14.45 2.55
C LYS A 34 0.83 -13.46 1.56
N LYS A 35 -0.11 -13.92 0.73
CA LYS A 35 -0.87 -13.09 -0.22
C LYS A 35 -1.83 -12.11 0.48
N LYS A 36 -2.36 -12.47 1.65
CA LYS A 36 -3.18 -11.58 2.48
C LYS A 36 -2.31 -10.51 3.15
N ALA A 37 -1.15 -10.89 3.70
CA ALA A 37 -0.20 -9.95 4.31
C ALA A 37 0.42 -8.98 3.29
N SER A 38 0.73 -9.42 2.07
CA SER A 38 1.25 -8.53 1.02
C SER A 38 0.23 -7.50 0.52
N ASN A 39 -1.08 -7.73 0.75
CA ASN A 39 -2.13 -6.75 0.46
C ASN A 39 -2.31 -5.72 1.60
N LEU A 40 -1.63 -5.89 2.73
CA LEU A 40 -1.54 -4.93 3.84
C LEU A 40 -0.17 -4.23 3.87
N GLN A 41 0.45 -3.99 2.69
CA GLN A 41 1.67 -3.20 2.66
C GLN A 41 1.39 -1.81 3.26
N PRO A 42 2.15 -1.37 4.27
CA PRO A 42 2.01 -0.04 4.83
C PRO A 42 2.24 0.98 3.71
N VAL A 43 1.26 1.86 3.50
CA VAL A 43 1.38 2.93 2.52
C VAL A 43 2.26 4.01 3.13
N ARG A 44 3.30 4.45 2.44
CA ARG A 44 4.16 5.52 2.96
C ARG A 44 3.56 6.89 2.69
N CYS A 45 3.66 7.79 3.67
CA CYS A 45 3.30 9.18 3.48
C CYS A 45 4.22 9.83 2.42
N PRO A 46 3.70 10.48 1.37
CA PRO A 46 4.53 11.13 0.37
C PRO A 46 5.25 12.39 0.89
N VAL A 47 4.84 12.93 2.05
CA VAL A 47 5.42 14.14 2.65
C VAL A 47 6.53 13.81 3.63
N CYS A 48 6.29 12.87 4.54
CA CYS A 48 7.21 12.55 5.63
C CYS A 48 7.76 11.13 5.63
N GLN A 49 7.33 10.30 4.68
CA GLN A 49 7.74 8.90 4.52
C GLN A 49 7.40 7.96 5.68
N SER A 50 6.72 8.43 6.72
CA SER A 50 6.15 7.60 7.78
C SER A 50 5.23 6.52 7.19
N GLU A 51 5.24 5.34 7.80
CA GLU A 51 4.38 4.22 7.44
C GLU A 51 2.96 4.48 7.95
N LEU A 52 1.97 4.46 7.05
CA LEU A 52 0.55 4.55 7.43
C LEU A 52 -0.02 3.16 7.66
N PHE A 53 -0.59 2.97 8.85
CA PHE A 53 -1.29 1.76 9.25
C PHE A 53 -2.78 1.81 8.87
N VAL A 54 -3.44 0.66 8.96
CA VAL A 54 -4.87 0.54 8.66
C VAL A 54 -5.67 1.44 9.60
N GLY A 55 -6.37 2.43 9.03
CA GLY A 55 -7.15 3.42 9.78
C GLY A 55 -6.55 4.84 9.72
N GLU A 56 -5.27 4.96 9.40
CA GLU A 56 -4.62 6.26 9.19
C GLU A 56 -4.84 6.73 7.75
N GLN A 57 -5.25 7.99 7.60
CA GLN A 57 -5.57 8.57 6.29
C GLN A 57 -4.78 9.84 6.03
N LEU A 58 -4.47 10.05 4.75
CA LEU A 58 -3.88 11.28 4.25
C LEU A 58 -4.94 12.38 4.21
N VAL A 59 -4.63 13.51 4.84
CA VAL A 59 -5.44 14.73 4.75
C VAL A 59 -5.17 15.37 3.39
N SER A 60 -6.21 15.44 2.57
CA SER A 60 -6.14 16.01 1.23
C SER A 60 -7.43 16.75 0.86
N LYS A 61 -7.30 17.72 -0.05
CA LYS A 61 -8.40 18.53 -0.56
C LYS A 61 -8.49 18.36 -2.07
N VAL A 62 -9.65 17.95 -2.57
CA VAL A 62 -9.93 17.83 -4.02
C VAL A 62 -10.79 19.02 -4.43
N TYR A 63 -10.35 19.78 -5.45
CA TYR A 63 -11.01 21.05 -5.81
C TYR A 63 -12.20 20.90 -6.76
N ARG A 64 -12.31 19.77 -7.47
CA ARG A 64 -13.39 19.52 -8.44
C ARG A 64 -14.29 18.37 -7.99
N PRO A 65 -15.57 18.31 -8.43
CA PRO A 65 -16.46 17.19 -8.15
C PRO A 65 -15.97 15.89 -8.81
N MET A 66 -16.16 14.75 -8.16
CA MET A 66 -15.64 13.41 -8.51
C MET A 66 -16.11 12.82 -9.86
N LYS A 67 -16.82 13.61 -10.67
CA LYS A 67 -17.37 13.20 -11.97
C LYS A 67 -16.38 13.40 -13.13
N VAL A 68 -15.29 14.13 -12.92
CA VAL A 68 -14.30 14.40 -13.96
C VAL A 68 -13.12 13.41 -13.89
N PRO A 69 -12.55 13.03 -15.06
CA PRO A 69 -11.48 12.03 -15.12
C PRO A 69 -10.17 12.51 -14.49
N ASP A 70 -9.90 13.81 -14.50
CA ASP A 70 -8.70 14.45 -13.94
C ASP A 70 -9.10 15.58 -12.99
N GLN A 71 -8.55 15.55 -11.79
CA GLN A 71 -8.82 16.50 -10.73
C GLN A 71 -7.54 17.02 -10.10
N LEU A 72 -7.49 18.34 -9.92
CA LEU A 72 -6.48 18.94 -9.06
C LEU A 72 -6.82 18.64 -7.60
N MET A 73 -5.81 18.20 -6.85
CA MET A 73 -5.88 18.00 -5.42
C MET A 73 -4.63 18.52 -4.72
N THR A 74 -4.76 18.86 -3.43
CA THR A 74 -3.65 19.17 -2.54
C THR A 74 -3.57 18.17 -1.41
N ILE A 75 -2.35 17.76 -1.04
CA ILE A 75 -2.07 16.82 0.05
C ILE A 75 -1.36 17.59 1.16
N GLN A 76 -1.98 17.65 2.34
CA GLN A 76 -1.41 18.34 3.50
C GLN A 76 -0.46 17.45 4.28
N GLY A 77 -0.76 16.15 4.40
CA GLY A 77 0.06 15.20 5.14
C GLY A 77 -0.74 14.08 5.78
N CYS A 78 -0.07 13.25 6.55
CA CYS A 78 -0.65 12.21 7.40
C CYS A 78 -0.71 12.68 8.86
N PRO A 79 -1.35 11.92 9.78
CA PRO A 79 -1.46 12.28 11.19
C PRO A 79 -0.12 12.58 11.88
N HIS A 80 0.96 11.91 11.48
CA HIS A 80 2.31 12.13 12.03
C HIS A 80 2.96 13.45 11.63
N CYS A 81 2.59 14.03 10.49
CA CYS A 81 3.24 15.23 9.95
C CYS A 81 2.29 16.43 9.79
N TYR A 82 1.00 16.25 10.06
CA TYR A 82 -0.02 17.28 9.94
C TYR A 82 -1.19 16.97 10.91
N PRO A 83 -1.72 17.96 11.66
CA PRO A 83 -1.42 19.40 11.61
C PRO A 83 -0.13 19.80 12.35
N LYS A 84 0.36 18.97 13.28
CA LYS A 84 1.65 19.15 13.95
C LYS A 84 2.57 18.01 13.55
N CYS A 85 3.83 18.32 13.26
CA CYS A 85 4.84 17.28 13.04
C CYS A 85 5.28 16.70 14.37
N GLU A 86 5.29 15.37 14.45
CA GLU A 86 5.94 14.64 15.52
C GLU A 86 7.45 14.94 15.54
N PRO A 87 8.09 14.92 16.72
CA PRO A 87 9.53 15.16 16.85
C PRO A 87 10.32 14.11 16.05
N GLY A 88 11.27 14.56 15.24
CA GLY A 88 12.09 13.70 14.38
C GLY A 88 11.48 13.41 13.00
N VAL A 89 10.26 13.87 12.71
CA VAL A 89 9.62 13.72 11.40
C VAL A 89 9.91 14.94 10.53
N ALA A 90 10.52 14.72 9.35
CA ALA A 90 10.81 15.78 8.38
C ALA A 90 9.80 15.78 7.23
N ARG A 91 9.25 16.95 6.89
CA ARG A 91 8.43 17.14 5.69
C ARG A 91 9.33 17.49 4.51
N VAL A 92 9.43 16.59 3.53
CA VAL A 92 10.31 16.74 2.37
C VAL A 92 9.54 16.52 1.08
N CYS A 93 9.76 17.38 0.09
CA CYS A 93 9.13 17.21 -1.22
C CYS A 93 9.73 16.03 -1.97
N PRO A 94 8.93 15.07 -2.47
CA PRO A 94 9.46 13.95 -3.24
C PRO A 94 9.98 14.35 -4.63
N VAL A 95 9.66 15.57 -5.10
CA VAL A 95 10.02 16.05 -6.44
C VAL A 95 11.29 16.92 -6.41
N CYS A 96 11.35 17.90 -5.50
CA CYS A 96 12.51 18.82 -5.41
C CYS A 96 13.42 18.54 -4.22
N HIS A 97 13.07 17.58 -3.35
CA HIS A 97 13.82 17.19 -2.15
C HIS A 97 14.08 18.32 -1.12
N LYS A 98 13.39 19.46 -1.26
CA LYS A 98 13.45 20.55 -0.29
C LYS A 98 12.45 20.33 0.85
N ALA A 99 12.76 20.93 2.00
CA ALA A 99 11.86 20.97 3.14
C ALA A 99 10.54 21.68 2.77
N ILE A 100 9.44 21.14 3.28
CA ILE A 100 8.09 21.70 3.10
C ILE A 100 7.65 22.28 4.45
N ALA A 101 7.24 23.54 4.46
CA ALA A 101 6.74 24.17 5.68
C ALA A 101 5.38 23.56 6.13
N PRO A 102 4.98 23.69 7.41
CA PRO A 102 3.76 23.08 7.93
C PRO A 102 2.47 23.56 7.24
N ASP A 103 2.46 24.80 6.79
CA ASP A 103 1.40 25.48 6.05
C ASP A 103 1.37 25.13 4.55
N GLN A 104 2.47 24.56 4.04
CA GLN A 104 2.60 24.19 2.63
C GLN A 104 2.11 22.77 2.35
N ALA A 105 1.52 22.58 1.18
CA ALA A 105 0.97 21.31 0.71
C ALA A 105 1.69 20.81 -0.55
N LEU A 106 1.53 19.52 -0.84
CA LEU A 106 1.86 18.96 -2.14
C LEU A 106 0.69 19.17 -3.11
N THR A 107 0.99 19.57 -4.33
CA THR A 107 0.05 19.55 -5.46
C THR A 107 0.11 18.20 -6.14
N ALA A 108 -1.06 17.61 -6.37
CA ALA A 108 -1.19 16.32 -7.06
C ALA A 108 -2.41 16.33 -7.99
N ARG A 109 -2.42 15.41 -8.95
CA ARG A 109 -3.58 15.09 -9.78
C ARG A 109 -4.17 13.76 -9.39
N LEU A 110 -5.48 13.75 -9.18
CA LEU A 110 -6.28 12.55 -8.93
C LEU A 110 -6.96 12.14 -10.24
N PHE A 111 -6.60 10.97 -10.72
CA PHE A 111 -7.19 10.37 -11.90
C PHE A 111 -8.28 9.39 -11.50
N ASN A 112 -9.52 9.71 -11.87
CA ASN A 112 -10.68 8.85 -11.68
C ASN A 112 -10.81 7.92 -12.89
N LYS A 113 -10.42 6.66 -12.70
CA LYS A 113 -10.66 5.61 -13.70
C LYS A 113 -12.12 5.17 -13.63
N ALA A 114 -12.74 4.92 -14.79
CA ALA A 114 -14.10 4.38 -14.87
C ALA A 114 -14.20 2.97 -14.26
N VAL A 115 -13.11 2.19 -14.34
CA VAL A 115 -13.01 0.85 -13.77
C VAL A 115 -11.69 0.74 -12.98
N GLY A 116 -11.77 0.32 -11.72
CA GLY A 116 -10.61 0.08 -10.86
C GLY A 116 -10.33 1.18 -9.82
N LYS A 117 -9.13 1.14 -9.24
CA LYS A 117 -8.71 2.09 -8.20
C LYS A 117 -8.31 3.44 -8.80
N LYS A 118 -8.63 4.51 -8.08
CA LYS A 118 -8.17 5.86 -8.40
C LYS A 118 -6.65 5.94 -8.28
N HIS A 119 -6.03 6.78 -9.10
CA HIS A 119 -4.58 6.94 -9.11
C HIS A 119 -4.22 8.39 -8.81
N VAL A 120 -3.26 8.59 -7.90
CA VAL A 120 -2.75 9.91 -7.53
C VAL A 120 -1.36 10.08 -8.12
N HIS A 121 -1.12 11.20 -8.78
CA HIS A 121 0.20 11.58 -9.28
C HIS A 121 0.64 12.89 -8.64
N ILE A 122 1.79 12.89 -7.96
CA ILE A 122 2.32 14.07 -7.27
C ILE A 122 3.10 14.91 -8.28
N ILE A 123 2.74 16.18 -8.40
CA ILE A 123 3.39 17.11 -9.33
C ILE A 123 4.54 17.86 -8.64
N GLY A 124 4.34 18.29 -7.39
CA GLY A 124 5.34 19.05 -6.64
C GLY A 124 4.81 19.65 -5.35
N CYS A 125 5.64 20.39 -4.63
CA CYS A 125 5.23 21.22 -3.49
C CYS A 125 4.97 22.67 -3.93
N SER A 126 4.44 23.49 -3.03
CA SER A 126 4.24 24.94 -3.24
C SER A 126 5.49 25.70 -3.73
N ASN A 127 6.70 25.17 -3.47
CA ASN A 127 7.96 25.82 -3.87
C ASN A 127 8.39 25.50 -5.31
N CYS A 128 8.27 24.23 -5.74
CA CYS A 128 8.70 23.80 -7.09
C CYS A 128 7.56 23.81 -8.11
N HIS A 129 6.32 23.66 -7.65
CA HIS A 129 5.12 23.74 -8.47
C HIS A 129 4.25 24.89 -7.95
N LYS A 130 4.62 26.12 -8.34
CA LYS A 130 3.81 27.29 -8.06
C LYS A 130 2.56 27.19 -8.93
N PRO A 131 1.34 27.13 -8.36
CA PRO A 131 0.14 27.32 -9.16
C PRO A 131 0.27 28.69 -9.84
N ARG A 132 -0.11 28.76 -11.12
CA ARG A 132 -0.20 30.04 -11.83
C ARG A 132 -1.14 30.92 -10.98
N ALA A 133 -0.67 32.11 -10.62
CA ALA A 133 -1.55 33.11 -10.00
C ALA A 133 -2.44 33.61 -11.13
N ASP A 134 -3.69 33.16 -11.13
CA ASP A 134 -4.75 33.66 -11.98
C ASP A 134 -5.28 34.98 -11.40
#